data_AF-A0A951BCA6-F1
#
_entry.id   AF-A0A951BCA6-F1
#
_cell.length_a   1.000
_cell.length_b   1.000
_cell.length_c   1.000
_cell.angle_alpha   90.00
_cell.angle_beta   90.00
_cell.angle_gamma   90.00
#
_symmetry.space_group_name_H-M   'P 1'
#
loop_
_entity.id
_entity.type
_entity.pdbx_description
1 polymer ?
#
loop_
_entity_poly.entity_id
_entity_poly.type
_entity_poly.pdbx_seq_one_letter_code
_entity_poly.pdbx_strand_id
1 'polypeptide(L)'
;MNDQAVKGHACLLEQLPPLDESVDFIRSLKKPTAQTVLATQRAAGELVLQPRSGVGAHHKMLALLLDFDAADVPHILSMTIDSHTRLQRFDKARWVMLEAPDRLNGYPLVGHGWERGRELNLKTRKPIEVRHGSPDPRILFEYAVAAGLTSFEGGGIGYNIPYCQGIPVVDTLRFWQEVDLRCGELARRSIKVDREYFGTLTAVLMPPSISIVSALLEAVLARDAGVVCHTLAICQSGNAEQDIAALRVLRKTASELLAGCDDVYIALHQFMGVFPTRRVDAEAMILLGALVAKIGNADKVITKTYHEALGIPTTQSNIEGINLTNLVNSPLVGQIAFDPAAIEEEAELIEGEVRDLLSCALGEDNLIAAVGAAFARGHLDVPLSANSLIRSDVLPIRAKNGAVRFADYGRLSVSPKWRVRNYQKLGEAQIAANSRYALLRDSVLHFRTKAVGL
;
A
#
# COMPACT_ATOMS: atom_id res chain seq x y z
N MET A 1 0.93 -3.65 -27.70
CA MET A 1 1.63 -4.90 -27.28
C MET A 1 2.01 -5.67 -28.53
N ASN A 2 3.21 -6.27 -28.57
CA ASN A 2 3.71 -7.04 -29.71
C ASN A 2 2.97 -8.40 -29.79
N ASP A 3 2.58 -8.89 -30.97
CA ASP A 3 1.76 -10.11 -31.15
C ASP A 3 2.33 -11.37 -30.47
N GLN A 4 3.66 -11.43 -30.32
CA GLN A 4 4.34 -12.52 -29.60
C GLN A 4 4.09 -12.49 -28.09
N ALA A 5 4.00 -11.31 -27.47
CA ALA A 5 3.71 -11.19 -26.04
C ALA A 5 2.26 -11.58 -25.74
N VAL A 6 1.32 -11.22 -26.62
CA VAL A 6 -0.10 -11.59 -26.51
C VAL A 6 -0.27 -13.11 -26.59
N LYS A 7 0.42 -13.77 -27.54
CA LYS A 7 0.42 -15.24 -27.64
C LYS A 7 1.06 -15.93 -26.43
N GLY A 8 2.17 -15.39 -25.91
CA GLY A 8 2.81 -15.90 -24.70
C GLY A 8 1.91 -15.80 -23.46
N HIS A 9 1.19 -14.68 -23.32
CA HIS A 9 0.24 -14.45 -22.22
C HIS A 9 -0.96 -15.41 -22.26
N ALA A 10 -1.51 -15.69 -23.45
CA ALA A 10 -2.60 -16.66 -23.60
C ALA A 10 -2.17 -18.08 -23.16
N CYS A 11 -0.95 -18.50 -23.54
CA CYS A 11 -0.38 -19.78 -23.13
C CYS A 11 -0.20 -19.90 -21.60
N LEU A 12 0.11 -18.80 -20.90
CA LEU A 12 0.21 -18.81 -19.43
C LEU A 12 -1.15 -19.03 -18.76
N LEU A 13 -2.23 -18.47 -19.32
CA LEU A 13 -3.58 -18.66 -18.80
C LEU A 13 -4.11 -20.07 -19.08
N GLU A 14 -3.74 -20.68 -20.21
CA GLU A 14 -4.09 -22.07 -20.55
C GLU A 14 -3.47 -23.11 -19.60
N GLN A 15 -2.39 -22.76 -18.90
CA GLN A 15 -1.74 -23.62 -17.91
C GLN A 15 -2.44 -23.60 -16.53
N LEU A 16 -3.39 -22.69 -16.34
CA LEU A 16 -4.08 -22.57 -15.07
C LEU A 16 -5.16 -23.62 -14.91
N PRO A 17 -5.39 -24.10 -13.68
CA PRO A 17 -6.51 -24.97 -13.38
C PRO A 17 -7.83 -24.22 -13.61
N PRO A 18 -8.95 -24.93 -13.90
CA PRO A 18 -10.26 -24.32 -13.90
C PRO A 18 -10.54 -23.56 -12.61
N LEU A 19 -11.29 -22.45 -12.69
CA LEU A 19 -11.59 -21.63 -11.52
C LEU A 19 -12.29 -22.43 -10.41
N ASP A 20 -13.20 -23.35 -10.77
CA ASP A 20 -13.91 -24.21 -9.83
C ASP A 20 -12.93 -25.06 -9.00
N GLU A 21 -11.89 -25.60 -9.63
CA GLU A 21 -10.85 -26.36 -8.94
C GLU A 21 -10.04 -25.48 -7.98
N SER A 22 -9.72 -24.25 -8.39
CA SER A 22 -9.03 -23.28 -7.51
C SER A 22 -9.89 -22.90 -6.30
N VAL A 23 -11.20 -22.73 -6.50
CA VAL A 23 -12.16 -22.44 -5.44
C VAL A 23 -12.27 -23.61 -4.47
N ASP A 24 -12.36 -24.84 -4.96
CA ASP A 24 -12.42 -26.04 -4.13
C ASP A 24 -11.10 -26.25 -3.36
N PHE A 25 -9.96 -25.96 -4.00
CA PHE A 25 -8.67 -25.94 -3.32
C PHE A 25 -8.67 -24.91 -2.19
N ILE A 26 -9.08 -23.66 -2.43
CA ILE A 26 -9.16 -22.62 -1.40
C ILE A 26 -10.06 -23.05 -0.23
N ARG A 27 -11.23 -23.65 -0.50
CA ARG A 27 -12.14 -24.16 0.55
C ARG A 27 -11.53 -25.30 1.35
N SER A 28 -10.69 -26.12 0.72
CA SER A 28 -10.00 -27.22 1.39
C SER A 28 -8.91 -26.74 2.35
N LEU A 29 -8.43 -25.50 2.20
CA LEU A 29 -7.43 -24.91 3.09
C LEU A 29 -8.05 -24.67 4.47
N LYS A 30 -7.80 -25.60 5.40
CA LYS A 30 -8.22 -25.52 6.81
C LYS A 30 -7.35 -24.55 7.62
N LYS A 31 -7.14 -23.34 7.11
CA LYS A 31 -6.31 -22.30 7.73
C LYS A 31 -6.97 -20.92 7.59
N PRO A 32 -6.62 -19.94 8.44
CA PRO A 32 -7.24 -18.62 8.37
C PRO A 32 -6.87 -17.89 7.07
N THR A 33 -7.82 -17.12 6.53
CA THR A 33 -7.60 -16.15 5.45
C THR A 33 -7.13 -14.81 6.04
N ALA A 34 -6.56 -13.93 5.21
CA ALA A 34 -6.20 -12.58 5.64
C ALA A 34 -7.40 -11.83 6.25
N GLN A 35 -8.58 -11.92 5.62
CA GLN A 35 -9.82 -11.35 6.15
C GLN A 35 -10.15 -11.87 7.55
N THR A 36 -10.06 -13.19 7.79
CA THR A 36 -10.36 -13.74 9.13
C THR A 36 -9.35 -13.29 10.19
N VAL A 37 -8.08 -13.15 9.81
CA VAL A 37 -7.03 -12.61 10.71
C VAL A 37 -7.33 -11.15 11.05
N LEU A 38 -7.65 -10.33 10.05
CA LEU A 38 -8.03 -8.92 10.22
C LEU A 38 -9.26 -8.76 11.10
N ALA A 39 -10.32 -9.54 10.86
CA ALA A 39 -11.54 -9.53 11.67
C ALA A 39 -11.25 -9.91 13.13
N THR A 40 -10.47 -10.98 13.33
CA THR A 40 -10.13 -11.48 14.67
C THR A 40 -9.34 -10.43 15.46
N GLN A 41 -8.30 -9.85 14.86
CA GLN A 41 -7.47 -8.88 15.59
C GLN A 41 -8.15 -7.55 15.82
N ARG A 42 -8.96 -7.07 14.87
CA ARG A 42 -9.85 -5.93 15.12
C ARG A 42 -10.75 -6.17 16.32
N ALA A 43 -11.38 -7.34 16.43
CA ALA A 43 -12.27 -7.67 17.53
C ALA A 43 -11.53 -7.73 18.88
N ALA A 44 -10.26 -8.15 18.87
CA ALA A 44 -9.38 -8.11 20.04
C ALA A 44 -8.82 -6.70 20.35
N GLY A 45 -9.03 -5.72 19.46
CA GLY A 45 -8.40 -4.41 19.54
C GLY A 45 -6.89 -4.45 19.29
N GLU A 46 -6.37 -5.48 18.61
CA GLU A 46 -4.96 -5.68 18.29
C GLU A 46 -4.64 -5.31 16.84
N LEU A 47 -3.39 -4.88 16.60
CA LEU A 47 -2.88 -4.62 15.26
C LEU A 47 -2.38 -5.91 14.61
N VAL A 48 -2.83 -6.15 13.39
CA VAL A 48 -2.23 -7.12 12.48
C VAL A 48 -0.86 -6.60 12.06
N LEU A 49 0.14 -7.48 12.18
CA LEU A 49 1.53 -7.17 11.81
C LEU A 49 1.92 -7.96 10.58
N GLN A 50 2.48 -7.28 9.59
CA GLN A 50 2.86 -7.89 8.34
C GLN A 50 4.19 -7.32 7.82
N PRO A 51 5.22 -8.15 7.59
CA PRO A 51 6.46 -7.72 6.97
C PRO A 51 6.33 -7.61 5.45
N ARG A 52 7.34 -7.06 4.79
CA ARG A 52 7.56 -7.27 3.34
C ARG A 52 8.71 -8.24 3.13
N SER A 53 8.48 -9.27 2.32
CA SER A 53 9.44 -10.34 2.09
C SER A 53 9.26 -11.00 0.72
N GLY A 54 10.37 -11.26 0.02
CA GLY A 54 10.34 -11.95 -1.26
C GLY A 54 11.74 -12.18 -1.80
N VAL A 55 12.01 -13.39 -2.27
CA VAL A 55 13.30 -13.79 -2.85
C VAL A 55 13.06 -14.65 -4.08
N GLY A 56 13.99 -14.67 -5.03
CA GLY A 56 13.77 -15.32 -6.32
C GLY A 56 13.72 -16.85 -6.29
N ALA A 57 14.50 -17.49 -5.42
CA ALA A 57 14.60 -18.96 -5.37
C ALA A 57 13.47 -19.57 -4.53
N HIS A 58 12.82 -20.62 -5.05
CA HIS A 58 11.67 -21.25 -4.38
C HIS A 58 12.00 -21.80 -2.99
N HIS A 59 13.08 -22.58 -2.85
CA HIS A 59 13.47 -23.15 -1.56
C HIS A 59 13.82 -22.07 -0.53
N LYS A 60 14.43 -20.95 -0.95
CA LYS A 60 14.72 -19.80 -0.07
C LYS A 60 13.44 -19.07 0.33
N MET A 61 12.49 -18.92 -0.59
CA MET A 61 11.19 -18.33 -0.28
C MET A 61 10.42 -19.18 0.73
N LEU A 62 10.39 -20.50 0.54
CA LEU A 62 9.76 -21.42 1.48
C LEU A 62 10.41 -21.33 2.87
N ALA A 63 11.76 -21.39 2.94
CA ALA A 63 12.48 -21.23 4.21
C ALA A 63 12.15 -19.91 4.90
N LEU A 64 12.17 -18.80 4.17
CA LEU A 64 11.85 -17.47 4.69
C LEU A 64 10.43 -17.38 5.28
N LEU A 65 9.44 -17.94 4.58
CA LEU A 65 8.06 -17.98 5.07
C LEU A 65 7.90 -18.88 6.30
N LEU A 66 8.59 -20.02 6.34
CA LEU A 66 8.59 -20.92 7.50
C LEU A 66 9.28 -20.31 8.71
N ASP A 67 10.37 -19.57 8.52
CA ASP A 67 11.04 -18.85 9.61
C ASP A 67 10.11 -17.80 10.23
N PHE A 68 9.37 -17.05 9.42
CA PHE A 68 8.37 -16.10 9.92
C PHE A 68 7.18 -16.77 10.60
N ASP A 69 6.73 -17.91 10.07
CA ASP A 69 5.67 -18.69 10.69
C ASP A 69 6.13 -19.24 12.05
N ALA A 70 7.37 -19.72 12.15
CA ALA A 70 7.98 -20.26 13.37
C ALA A 70 8.27 -19.20 14.43
N ALA A 71 8.66 -17.98 14.04
CA ALA A 71 8.84 -16.85 14.96
C ALA A 71 7.53 -16.43 15.65
N ASP A 72 6.40 -16.79 15.05
CA ASP A 72 5.04 -16.58 15.53
C ASP A 72 4.60 -15.12 15.80
N VAL A 73 5.36 -14.14 15.32
CA VAL A 73 5.05 -12.70 15.49
C VAL A 73 4.20 -12.11 14.36
N PRO A 74 4.52 -12.31 13.06
CA PRO A 74 3.69 -11.76 12.00
C PRO A 74 2.35 -12.48 11.96
N HIS A 75 1.29 -11.75 11.66
CA HIS A 75 -0.07 -12.29 11.56
C HIS A 75 -0.40 -12.72 10.14
N ILE A 76 0.13 -11.97 9.16
CA ILE A 76 0.02 -12.24 7.73
C ILE A 76 1.43 -12.26 7.16
N LEU A 77 1.71 -13.24 6.31
CA LEU A 77 2.98 -13.36 5.59
C LEU A 77 2.89 -12.59 4.26
N SER A 78 4.04 -12.25 3.68
CA SER A 78 4.08 -11.52 2.41
C SER A 78 4.86 -12.25 1.35
N MET A 79 4.33 -12.18 0.12
CA MET A 79 5.01 -12.53 -1.11
C MET A 79 5.22 -11.26 -1.93
N THR A 80 6.37 -10.62 -1.74
CA THR A 80 6.80 -9.48 -2.57
C THR A 80 7.18 -9.98 -3.95
N ILE A 81 6.45 -9.59 -4.99
CA ILE A 81 6.68 -10.03 -6.37
C ILE A 81 7.85 -9.28 -7.00
N ASP A 82 8.66 -9.94 -7.83
CA ASP A 82 9.81 -9.30 -8.49
C ASP A 82 9.41 -8.26 -9.56
N SER A 83 10.30 -7.33 -9.86
CA SER A 83 10.02 -6.24 -10.80
C SER A 83 9.86 -6.67 -12.27
N HIS A 84 10.39 -7.82 -12.71
CA HIS A 84 10.13 -8.32 -14.05
C HIS A 84 8.69 -8.81 -14.18
N THR A 85 8.21 -9.59 -13.21
CA THR A 85 6.80 -10.03 -13.17
C THR A 85 5.85 -8.84 -13.09
N ARG A 86 6.18 -7.79 -12.31
CA ARG A 86 5.36 -6.57 -12.22
C ARG A 86 5.11 -5.87 -13.57
N LEU A 87 6.06 -5.99 -14.50
CA LEU A 87 6.02 -5.38 -15.82
C LEU A 87 5.68 -6.39 -16.93
N GLN A 88 5.08 -7.53 -16.57
CA GLN A 88 4.72 -8.62 -17.49
C GLN A 88 5.91 -9.18 -18.31
N ARG A 89 7.14 -9.04 -17.82
CA ARG A 89 8.34 -9.62 -18.43
C ARG A 89 8.53 -11.06 -17.92
N PHE A 90 7.51 -11.90 -18.06
CA PHE A 90 7.47 -13.23 -17.44
C PHE A 90 8.60 -14.15 -17.93
N ASP A 91 8.91 -14.12 -19.23
CA ASP A 91 10.03 -14.89 -19.79
C ASP A 91 11.37 -14.46 -19.17
N LYS A 92 11.54 -13.15 -18.96
CA LYS A 92 12.74 -12.62 -18.32
C LYS A 92 12.80 -13.01 -16.85
N ALA A 93 11.68 -12.92 -16.12
CA ALA A 93 11.58 -13.35 -14.73
C ALA A 93 11.96 -14.83 -14.60
N ARG A 94 11.39 -15.69 -15.46
CA ARG A 94 11.68 -17.13 -15.51
C ARG A 94 13.16 -17.40 -15.84
N TRP A 95 13.73 -16.71 -16.82
CA TRP A 95 15.15 -16.88 -17.16
C TRP A 95 16.07 -16.48 -15.99
N VAL A 96 15.85 -15.31 -15.37
CA VAL A 96 16.66 -14.89 -14.21
C VAL A 96 16.47 -15.85 -13.03
N MET A 97 15.25 -16.32 -12.80
CA MET A 97 14.93 -17.29 -11.74
C MET A 97 15.73 -18.60 -11.89
N LEU A 98 15.91 -19.08 -13.12
CA LEU A 98 16.65 -20.32 -13.39
C LEU A 98 18.16 -20.12 -13.30
N GLU A 99 18.68 -19.01 -13.83
CA GLU A 99 20.13 -18.78 -13.94
C GLU A 99 20.75 -18.12 -12.71
N ALA A 100 20.04 -17.17 -12.10
CA ALA A 100 20.57 -16.32 -11.02
C ALA A 100 19.43 -15.76 -10.15
N PRO A 101 18.68 -16.61 -9.42
CA PRO A 101 17.50 -16.20 -8.67
C PRO A 101 17.79 -15.13 -7.61
N ASP A 102 19.01 -15.05 -7.08
CA ASP A 102 19.44 -14.04 -6.10
C ASP A 102 19.51 -12.62 -6.69
N ARG A 103 19.39 -12.47 -8.02
CA ARG A 103 19.30 -11.16 -8.69
C ARG A 103 17.88 -10.62 -8.79
N LEU A 104 16.87 -11.39 -8.38
CA LEU A 104 15.48 -10.93 -8.31
C LEU A 104 15.23 -10.25 -6.97
N ASN A 105 14.54 -9.13 -7.00
CA ASN A 105 14.14 -8.35 -5.81
C ASN A 105 12.80 -8.82 -5.20
N GLY A 106 12.36 -10.02 -5.55
CA GLY A 106 11.09 -10.59 -5.14
C GLY A 106 10.87 -11.99 -5.72
N TYR A 107 9.73 -12.58 -5.40
CA TYR A 107 9.34 -13.91 -5.84
C TYR A 107 8.62 -13.87 -7.20
N PRO A 108 9.15 -14.52 -8.25
CA PRO A 108 8.52 -14.57 -9.57
C PRO A 108 7.42 -15.63 -9.63
N LEU A 109 6.26 -15.39 -9.01
CA LEU A 109 5.17 -16.38 -8.90
C LEU A 109 4.79 -16.99 -10.25
N VAL A 110 4.58 -16.16 -11.27
CA VAL A 110 4.25 -16.63 -12.63
C VAL A 110 5.39 -17.45 -13.25
N GLY A 111 6.64 -17.08 -12.96
CA GLY A 111 7.82 -17.81 -13.43
C GLY A 111 7.96 -19.20 -12.80
N HIS A 112 7.65 -19.33 -11.51
CA HIS A 112 7.68 -20.61 -10.77
C HIS A 112 6.49 -21.52 -11.08
N GLY A 113 5.35 -20.97 -11.46
CA GLY A 113 4.10 -21.70 -11.63
C GLY A 113 3.19 -21.61 -10.40
N TRP A 114 1.88 -21.75 -10.63
CA TRP A 114 0.86 -21.66 -9.57
C TRP A 114 0.98 -22.83 -8.57
N GLU A 115 1.47 -23.99 -9.00
CA GLU A 115 1.69 -25.17 -8.15
C GLU A 115 2.70 -24.87 -7.04
N ARG A 116 3.78 -24.15 -7.37
CA ARG A 116 4.75 -23.68 -6.39
C ARG A 116 4.14 -22.64 -5.46
N GLY A 117 3.24 -21.80 -5.95
CA GLY A 117 2.41 -20.95 -5.09
C GLY A 117 1.56 -21.76 -4.10
N ARG A 118 0.88 -22.82 -4.57
CA ARG A 118 0.11 -23.73 -3.70
C ARG A 118 1.00 -24.42 -2.66
N GLU A 119 2.19 -24.87 -3.05
CA GLU A 119 3.15 -25.48 -2.13
C GLU A 119 3.50 -24.54 -0.98
N LEU A 120 3.87 -23.28 -1.28
CA LEU A 120 4.15 -22.28 -0.25
C LEU A 120 2.93 -22.09 0.67
N ASN A 121 1.74 -21.95 0.07
CA ASN A 121 0.50 -21.73 0.80
C ASN A 121 0.10 -22.91 1.70
N LEU A 122 0.32 -24.15 1.26
CA LEU A 122 0.04 -25.36 2.05
C LEU A 122 1.02 -25.55 3.21
N LYS A 123 2.27 -25.10 3.05
CA LYS A 123 3.32 -25.27 4.05
C LYS A 123 3.28 -24.23 5.17
N THR A 124 2.62 -23.08 4.95
CA THR A 124 2.46 -22.05 5.98
C THR A 124 1.10 -22.15 6.67
N ARG A 125 1.09 -21.97 7.99
CA ARG A 125 -0.15 -21.89 8.79
C ARG A 125 -0.88 -20.56 8.58
N LYS A 126 -0.11 -19.49 8.37
CA LYS A 126 -0.60 -18.12 8.20
C LYS A 126 -0.98 -17.82 6.75
N PRO A 127 -1.94 -16.91 6.51
CA PRO A 127 -2.25 -16.46 5.16
C PRO A 127 -1.06 -15.68 4.56
N ILE A 128 -0.95 -15.71 3.24
CA ILE A 128 0.06 -14.99 2.48
C ILE A 128 -0.67 -13.95 1.62
N GLU A 129 -0.23 -12.69 1.70
CA GLU A 129 -0.65 -11.63 0.79
C GLU A 129 0.36 -11.45 -0.35
N VAL A 130 -0.16 -11.28 -1.56
CA VAL A 130 0.65 -10.91 -2.73
C VAL A 130 0.84 -9.40 -2.73
N ARG A 131 2.09 -8.96 -2.55
CA ARG A 131 2.48 -7.55 -2.45
C ARG A 131 3.37 -7.16 -3.60
N HIS A 132 3.08 -6.09 -4.33
CA HIS A 132 3.78 -5.82 -5.59
C HIS A 132 3.76 -4.34 -6.01
N GLY A 133 3.52 -4.08 -7.29
CA GLY A 133 3.56 -2.76 -7.94
C GLY A 133 3.34 -2.94 -9.44
N SER A 134 2.25 -3.63 -9.81
CA SER A 134 1.99 -4.04 -11.20
C SER A 134 0.89 -3.17 -11.84
N PRO A 135 1.19 -2.44 -12.93
CA PRO A 135 0.18 -1.69 -13.68
C PRO A 135 -0.90 -2.61 -14.29
N ASP A 136 -0.49 -3.76 -14.82
CA ASP A 136 -1.38 -4.81 -15.34
C ASP A 136 -1.14 -6.12 -14.54
N PRO A 137 -1.95 -6.38 -13.52
CA PRO A 137 -1.79 -7.55 -12.64
C PRO A 137 -2.56 -8.79 -13.11
N ARG A 138 -3.30 -8.75 -14.22
CA ARG A 138 -4.37 -9.73 -14.49
C ARG A 138 -3.88 -11.18 -14.46
N ILE A 139 -2.78 -11.47 -15.15
CA ILE A 139 -2.16 -12.81 -15.14
C ILE A 139 -1.62 -13.17 -13.76
N LEU A 140 -0.95 -12.23 -13.08
CA LEU A 140 -0.42 -12.46 -11.73
C LEU A 140 -1.55 -12.79 -10.73
N PHE A 141 -2.70 -12.12 -10.87
CA PHE A 141 -3.87 -12.36 -10.03
C PHE A 141 -4.45 -13.76 -10.22
N GLU A 142 -4.62 -14.21 -11.47
CA GLU A 142 -5.11 -15.56 -11.76
C GLU A 142 -4.15 -16.64 -11.21
N TYR A 143 -2.83 -16.43 -11.29
CA TYR A 143 -1.85 -17.30 -10.65
C TYR A 143 -1.94 -17.28 -9.11
N ALA A 144 -2.23 -16.12 -8.51
CA ALA A 144 -2.43 -16.01 -7.07
C ALA A 144 -3.69 -16.76 -6.60
N VAL A 145 -4.80 -16.65 -7.34
CA VAL A 145 -6.03 -17.39 -7.09
C VAL A 145 -5.80 -18.90 -7.25
N ALA A 146 -5.13 -19.32 -8.32
CA ALA A 146 -4.76 -20.72 -8.51
C ALA A 146 -3.84 -21.24 -7.40
N ALA A 147 -2.96 -20.41 -6.85
CA ALA A 147 -2.14 -20.72 -5.67
C ALA A 147 -2.92 -20.76 -4.34
N GLY A 148 -4.21 -20.38 -4.35
CA GLY A 148 -5.08 -20.30 -3.19
C GLY A 148 -4.82 -19.10 -2.28
N LEU A 149 -4.21 -18.04 -2.82
CA LEU A 149 -3.90 -16.81 -2.08
C LEU A 149 -5.11 -15.88 -2.10
N THR A 150 -5.57 -15.46 -0.92
CA THR A 150 -6.82 -14.70 -0.72
C THR A 150 -6.58 -13.28 -0.18
N SER A 151 -5.40 -12.71 -0.46
CA SER A 151 -5.09 -11.30 -0.20
C SER A 151 -4.15 -10.79 -1.29
N PHE A 152 -4.50 -9.65 -1.88
CA PHE A 152 -3.85 -9.10 -3.06
C PHE A 152 -3.82 -7.57 -3.00
N GLU A 153 -2.62 -7.00 -2.96
CA GLU A 153 -2.38 -5.55 -2.88
C GLU A 153 -2.44 -4.90 -4.27
N GLY A 154 -2.90 -3.65 -4.35
CA GLY A 154 -2.77 -2.78 -5.52
C GLY A 154 -4.09 -2.21 -6.02
N GLY A 155 -3.98 -1.36 -7.03
CA GLY A 155 -5.09 -0.71 -7.73
C GLY A 155 -4.57 0.13 -8.90
N GLY A 156 -5.48 0.61 -9.75
CA GLY A 156 -5.11 1.26 -11.01
C GLY A 156 -4.49 2.65 -10.88
N ILE A 157 -4.54 3.29 -9.72
CA ILE A 157 -3.83 4.53 -9.36
C ILE A 157 -2.53 4.16 -8.64
N GLY A 158 -2.65 3.45 -7.51
CA GLY A 158 -1.57 3.12 -6.60
C GLY A 158 -0.45 2.29 -7.24
N TYR A 159 -0.81 1.36 -8.14
CA TYR A 159 0.15 0.51 -8.87
C TYR A 159 0.44 0.97 -10.30
N ASN A 160 -0.01 2.18 -10.65
CA ASN A 160 0.42 2.88 -11.87
C ASN A 160 1.45 3.96 -11.53
N ILE A 161 1.00 5.02 -10.86
CA ILE A 161 1.69 6.30 -10.72
C ILE A 161 3.13 6.18 -10.16
N PRO A 162 3.41 5.31 -9.17
CA PRO A 162 4.75 5.14 -8.62
C PRO A 162 5.61 4.11 -9.37
N TYR A 163 5.02 3.29 -10.24
CA TYR A 163 5.61 2.00 -10.67
C TYR A 163 5.79 1.85 -12.17
N CYS A 164 5.32 2.77 -12.99
CA CYS A 164 5.47 2.69 -14.44
C CYS A 164 5.71 4.05 -15.09
N GLN A 165 6.13 4.00 -16.35
CA GLN A 165 6.32 5.17 -17.20
C GLN A 165 5.41 5.05 -18.42
N GLY A 166 4.59 6.07 -18.68
CA GLY A 166 3.89 6.21 -19.96
C GLY A 166 2.61 5.36 -20.12
N ILE A 167 2.04 4.84 -19.04
CA ILE A 167 0.77 4.08 -19.09
C ILE A 167 -0.36 4.97 -18.55
N PRO A 168 -1.41 5.29 -19.33
CA PRO A 168 -2.54 6.08 -18.85
C PRO A 168 -3.21 5.44 -17.62
N VAL A 169 -3.58 6.26 -16.63
CA VAL A 169 -4.29 5.79 -15.42
C VAL A 169 -5.62 5.11 -15.78
N VAL A 170 -6.30 5.56 -16.84
CA VAL A 170 -7.53 4.94 -17.34
C VAL A 170 -7.30 3.48 -17.75
N ASP A 171 -6.16 3.17 -18.36
CA ASP A 171 -5.87 1.81 -18.84
C ASP A 171 -5.61 0.88 -17.66
N THR A 172 -4.81 1.33 -16.68
CA THR A 172 -4.55 0.54 -15.47
C THR A 172 -5.80 0.37 -14.62
N LEU A 173 -6.64 1.40 -14.48
CA LEU A 173 -7.95 1.27 -13.84
C LEU A 173 -8.82 0.19 -14.50
N ARG A 174 -8.77 0.04 -15.83
CA ARG A 174 -9.48 -1.04 -16.53
C ARG A 174 -8.88 -2.41 -16.27
N PHE A 175 -7.55 -2.54 -16.26
CA PHE A 175 -6.90 -3.81 -15.92
C PHE A 175 -7.23 -4.25 -14.49
N TRP A 176 -7.28 -3.30 -13.55
CA TRP A 176 -7.66 -3.58 -12.16
C TRP A 176 -9.16 -3.84 -12.01
N GLN A 177 -10.03 -3.21 -12.81
CA GLN A 177 -11.46 -3.54 -12.85
C GLN A 177 -11.68 -5.01 -13.21
N GLU A 178 -10.89 -5.61 -14.11
CA GLU A 178 -10.97 -7.05 -14.41
C GLU A 178 -10.60 -7.92 -13.19
N VAL A 179 -9.56 -7.53 -12.43
CA VAL A 179 -9.20 -8.19 -11.17
C VAL A 179 -10.32 -8.08 -10.14
N ASP A 180 -10.86 -6.88 -9.96
CA ASP A 180 -11.90 -6.63 -8.96
C ASP A 180 -13.23 -7.33 -9.33
N LEU A 181 -13.55 -7.45 -10.63
CA LEU A 181 -14.68 -8.27 -11.12
C LEU A 181 -14.47 -9.75 -10.81
N ARG A 182 -13.25 -10.27 -10.95
CA ARG A 182 -12.93 -11.65 -10.55
C ARG A 182 -13.05 -11.84 -9.04
N CYS A 183 -12.62 -10.87 -8.23
CA CYS A 183 -12.87 -10.88 -6.79
C CYS A 183 -14.38 -10.93 -6.48
N GLY A 184 -15.21 -10.19 -7.21
CA GLY A 184 -16.66 -10.24 -7.08
C GLY A 184 -17.27 -11.60 -7.47
N GLU A 185 -16.72 -12.27 -8.49
CA GLU A 185 -17.08 -13.64 -8.82
C GLU A 185 -16.72 -14.63 -7.70
N LEU A 186 -15.50 -14.51 -7.15
CA LEU A 186 -15.06 -15.31 -6.01
C LEU A 186 -15.94 -15.08 -4.78
N ALA A 187 -16.35 -13.83 -4.52
CA ALA A 187 -17.24 -13.48 -3.41
C ALA A 187 -18.61 -14.16 -3.54
N ARG A 188 -19.19 -14.22 -4.75
CA ARG A 188 -20.44 -14.98 -5.02
C ARG A 188 -20.29 -16.48 -4.78
N ARG A 189 -19.06 -17.00 -4.77
CA ARG A 189 -18.70 -18.38 -4.42
C ARG A 189 -18.23 -18.52 -2.97
N SER A 190 -18.48 -17.51 -2.14
CA SER A 190 -18.10 -17.43 -0.72
C SER A 190 -16.59 -17.40 -0.46
N ILE A 191 -15.78 -17.01 -1.45
CA ILE A 191 -14.35 -16.74 -1.29
C ILE A 191 -14.14 -15.23 -1.20
N LYS A 192 -13.80 -14.74 0.00
CA LYS A 192 -13.44 -13.34 0.21
C LYS A 192 -11.95 -13.15 -0.07
N VAL A 193 -11.62 -12.37 -1.09
CA VAL A 193 -10.25 -11.90 -1.33
C VAL A 193 -10.10 -10.52 -0.69
N ASP A 194 -9.14 -10.39 0.23
CA ASP A 194 -8.74 -9.09 0.77
C ASP A 194 -8.04 -8.26 -0.31
N ARG A 195 -8.65 -7.14 -0.69
CA ARG A 195 -8.07 -6.19 -1.65
C ARG A 195 -7.49 -5.00 -0.91
N GLU A 196 -6.17 -4.89 -0.88
CA GLU A 196 -5.47 -3.76 -0.25
C GLU A 196 -5.14 -2.65 -1.28
N TYR A 197 -5.60 -1.42 -1.07
CA TYR A 197 -5.36 -0.28 -1.97
C TYR A 197 -4.15 0.54 -1.51
N PHE A 198 -3.20 0.76 -2.41
CA PHE A 198 -1.88 1.33 -2.09
C PHE A 198 -1.88 2.87 -2.16
N GLY A 199 -2.53 3.53 -1.19
CA GLY A 199 -2.52 4.99 -1.03
C GLY A 199 -1.16 5.57 -0.61
N THR A 200 -0.19 4.73 -0.27
CA THR A 200 1.22 5.12 -0.03
C THR A 200 1.86 5.78 -1.25
N LEU A 201 1.45 5.41 -2.46
CA LEU A 201 1.90 6.02 -3.72
C LEU A 201 3.44 6.12 -3.83
N THR A 202 3.99 7.31 -4.08
CA THR A 202 5.43 7.51 -4.27
C THR A 202 6.20 7.47 -2.96
N ALA A 203 5.51 7.47 -1.80
CA ALA A 203 6.09 7.44 -0.46
C ALA A 203 7.01 8.62 -0.09
N VAL A 204 7.20 9.59 -0.99
CA VAL A 204 8.09 10.74 -0.77
C VAL A 204 7.27 12.00 -0.53
N LEU A 205 7.19 12.41 0.73
CA LEU A 205 6.44 13.60 1.17
C LEU A 205 4.99 13.58 0.70
N MET A 206 4.34 12.42 0.79
CA MET A 206 2.96 12.28 0.35
C MET A 206 2.00 13.07 1.26
N PRO A 207 1.26 14.05 0.74
CA PRO A 207 0.22 14.72 1.50
C PRO A 207 -0.90 13.73 1.85
N PRO A 208 -1.38 13.68 3.10
CA PRO A 208 -2.39 12.70 3.51
C PRO A 208 -3.66 12.72 2.65
N SER A 209 -4.12 13.91 2.24
CA SER A 209 -5.32 14.05 1.43
C SER A 209 -5.22 13.36 0.07
N ILE A 210 -4.07 13.46 -0.61
CA ILE A 210 -3.82 12.75 -1.89
C ILE A 210 -3.79 11.23 -1.68
N SER A 211 -3.08 10.77 -0.65
CA SER A 211 -3.00 9.34 -0.31
C SER A 211 -4.36 8.73 -0.03
N ILE A 212 -5.17 9.41 0.80
CA ILE A 212 -6.51 8.99 1.18
C ILE A 212 -7.44 8.94 -0.04
N VAL A 213 -7.48 10.01 -0.84
CA VAL A 213 -8.35 10.09 -2.04
C VAL A 213 -8.02 8.97 -3.02
N SER A 214 -6.74 8.68 -3.23
CA SER A 214 -6.33 7.62 -4.16
C SER A 214 -6.81 6.24 -3.70
N ALA A 215 -6.63 5.91 -2.42
CA ALA A 215 -7.12 4.65 -1.87
C ALA A 215 -8.66 4.55 -1.89
N LEU A 216 -9.37 5.64 -1.59
CA LEU A 216 -10.84 5.67 -1.59
C LEU A 216 -11.44 5.50 -2.98
N LEU A 217 -10.87 6.16 -4.00
CA LEU A 217 -11.34 6.03 -5.38
C LEU A 217 -11.20 4.59 -5.90
N GLU A 218 -10.07 3.94 -5.59
CA GLU A 218 -9.87 2.52 -5.93
C GLU A 218 -10.83 1.61 -5.17
N ALA A 219 -11.06 1.88 -3.88
CA ALA A 219 -12.00 1.09 -3.08
C ALA A 219 -13.45 1.19 -3.58
N VAL A 220 -13.88 2.39 -3.98
CA VAL A 220 -15.21 2.63 -4.58
C VAL A 220 -15.36 1.85 -5.89
N LEU A 221 -14.38 1.92 -6.79
CA LEU A 221 -14.38 1.16 -8.04
C LEU A 221 -14.44 -0.35 -7.81
N ALA A 222 -13.67 -0.84 -6.85
CA ALA A 222 -13.63 -2.26 -6.52
C ALA A 222 -14.93 -2.75 -5.86
N ARG A 223 -15.54 -1.94 -4.98
CA ARG A 223 -16.87 -2.21 -4.41
C ARG A 223 -17.90 -2.35 -5.52
N ASP A 224 -17.89 -1.45 -6.51
CA ASP A 224 -18.82 -1.49 -7.65
C ASP A 224 -18.62 -2.71 -8.54
N ALA A 225 -17.40 -3.28 -8.55
CA ALA A 225 -17.08 -4.55 -9.21
C ALA A 225 -17.47 -5.79 -8.38
N GLY A 226 -17.96 -5.61 -7.15
CA GLY A 226 -18.42 -6.69 -6.26
C GLY A 226 -17.39 -7.19 -5.26
N VAL A 227 -16.28 -6.49 -5.06
CA VAL A 227 -15.35 -6.78 -3.96
C VAL A 227 -16.05 -6.57 -2.62
N VAL A 228 -15.82 -7.48 -1.67
CA VAL A 228 -16.49 -7.48 -0.36
C VAL A 228 -15.53 -7.29 0.83
N CYS A 229 -14.21 -7.40 0.61
CA CYS A 229 -13.19 -7.21 1.64
C CYS A 229 -12.15 -6.20 1.16
N HIS A 230 -12.07 -5.07 1.86
CA HIS A 230 -11.30 -3.91 1.49
C HIS A 230 -10.29 -3.57 2.58
N THR A 231 -9.03 -3.36 2.21
CA THR A 231 -8.03 -2.77 3.10
C THR A 231 -7.53 -1.48 2.46
N LEU A 232 -7.74 -0.32 3.09
CA LEU A 232 -7.25 0.96 2.57
C LEU A 232 -5.96 1.33 3.27
N ALA A 233 -4.87 1.48 2.51
CA ALA A 233 -3.56 1.74 3.07
C ALA A 233 -3.09 3.18 2.80
N ILE A 234 -2.50 3.80 3.82
CA ILE A 234 -1.72 5.04 3.69
C ILE A 234 -0.34 4.86 4.33
N CYS A 235 0.59 5.78 4.08
CA CYS A 235 1.91 5.74 4.69
C CYS A 235 2.09 6.77 5.79
N GLN A 236 2.89 6.41 6.78
CA GLN A 236 3.37 7.31 7.83
C GLN A 236 4.10 8.51 7.21
N SER A 237 3.64 9.72 7.52
CA SER A 237 4.30 10.97 7.14
C SER A 237 5.47 11.29 8.07
N GLY A 238 5.37 10.88 9.34
CA GLY A 238 6.36 11.09 10.40
C GLY A 238 5.99 12.19 11.42
N ASN A 239 4.82 12.85 11.27
CA ASN A 239 4.24 13.68 12.34
C ASN A 239 3.06 12.92 12.97
N ALA A 240 3.08 12.75 14.30
CA ALA A 240 2.17 11.86 14.99
C ALA A 240 0.71 12.29 14.89
N GLU A 241 0.43 13.58 15.14
CA GLU A 241 -0.91 14.13 15.11
C GLU A 241 -1.50 14.07 13.70
N GLN A 242 -0.69 14.38 12.67
CA GLN A 242 -1.09 14.25 11.26
C GLN A 242 -1.36 12.81 10.85
N ASP A 243 -0.53 11.87 11.25
CA ASP A 243 -0.71 10.45 10.89
C ASP A 243 -1.95 9.86 11.56
N ILE A 244 -2.20 10.20 12.83
CA ILE A 244 -3.42 9.80 13.56
C ILE A 244 -4.66 10.45 12.92
N ALA A 245 -4.61 11.74 12.60
CA ALA A 245 -5.69 12.45 11.94
C ALA A 245 -6.01 11.83 10.56
N ALA A 246 -4.98 11.52 9.75
CA ALA A 246 -5.13 10.90 8.45
C ALA A 246 -5.82 9.53 8.54
N LEU A 247 -5.43 8.68 9.50
CA LEU A 247 -6.06 7.38 9.74
C LEU A 247 -7.54 7.51 10.14
N ARG A 248 -7.87 8.48 10.99
CA ARG A 248 -9.25 8.77 11.40
C ARG A 248 -10.11 9.25 10.24
N VAL A 249 -9.60 10.18 9.43
CA VAL A 249 -10.30 10.69 8.24
C VAL A 249 -10.50 9.56 7.22
N LEU A 250 -9.49 8.73 6.98
CA LEU A 250 -9.59 7.58 6.09
C LEU A 250 -10.67 6.61 6.56
N ARG A 251 -10.66 6.22 7.84
CA ARG A 251 -11.67 5.32 8.42
C ARG A 251 -13.09 5.87 8.30
N LYS A 252 -13.28 7.14 8.68
CA LYS A 252 -14.58 7.81 8.62
C LYS A 252 -15.11 7.84 7.18
N THR A 253 -14.29 8.35 6.25
CA THR A 253 -14.70 8.51 4.84
C THR A 253 -14.90 7.16 4.16
N ALA A 254 -14.07 6.16 4.45
CA ALA A 254 -14.23 4.81 3.93
C ALA A 254 -15.54 4.16 4.43
N SER A 255 -15.91 4.38 5.68
CA SER A 255 -17.16 3.84 6.24
C SER A 255 -18.40 4.43 5.57
N GLU A 256 -18.34 5.72 5.18
CA GLU A 256 -19.41 6.38 4.43
C GLU A 256 -19.48 5.91 2.98
N LEU A 257 -18.33 5.88 2.29
CA LEU A 257 -18.28 5.51 0.88
C LEU A 257 -18.50 4.01 0.67
N LEU A 258 -18.09 3.15 1.59
CA LEU A 258 -18.25 1.69 1.48
C LEU A 258 -19.41 1.18 2.35
N ALA A 259 -20.40 2.04 2.62
CA ALA A 259 -21.59 1.65 3.37
C ALA A 259 -22.25 0.40 2.74
N GLY A 260 -22.47 -0.63 3.57
CA GLY A 260 -22.95 -1.94 3.13
C GLY A 260 -21.86 -2.99 2.94
N CYS A 261 -20.58 -2.63 3.01
CA CYS A 261 -19.47 -3.58 3.12
C CYS A 261 -19.11 -3.82 4.59
N ASP A 262 -19.16 -5.07 5.05
CA ASP A 262 -18.84 -5.42 6.44
C ASP A 262 -17.32 -5.46 6.71
N ASP A 263 -16.53 -5.84 5.71
CA ASP A 263 -15.09 -6.08 5.83
C ASP A 263 -14.29 -4.90 5.23
N VAL A 264 -14.28 -3.77 5.94
CA VAL A 264 -13.48 -2.58 5.57
C VAL A 264 -12.40 -2.33 6.63
N TYR A 265 -11.13 -2.45 6.26
CA TYR A 265 -9.94 -2.32 7.12
C TYR A 265 -9.03 -1.17 6.71
N ILE A 266 -8.26 -0.66 7.66
CA ILE A 266 -7.30 0.42 7.48
C ILE A 266 -5.90 -0.11 7.76
N ALA A 267 -4.96 0.15 6.84
CA ALA A 267 -3.57 -0.20 7.00
C ALA A 267 -2.67 1.04 7.04
N LEU A 268 -1.64 0.98 7.88
CA LEU A 268 -0.54 1.95 7.87
C LEU A 268 0.74 1.28 7.37
N HIS A 269 1.34 1.85 6.34
CA HIS A 269 2.71 1.52 5.94
C HIS A 269 3.64 2.37 6.79
N GLN A 270 4.49 1.73 7.61
CA GLN A 270 5.54 2.45 8.32
C GLN A 270 6.43 3.21 7.33
N PHE A 271 7.10 4.25 7.83
CA PHE A 271 7.80 5.25 7.04
C PHE A 271 8.52 4.68 5.80
N MET A 272 8.16 5.17 4.62
CA MET A 272 8.65 4.66 3.34
C MET A 272 9.64 5.62 2.66
N GLY A 273 9.92 6.77 3.30
CA GLY A 273 10.86 7.77 2.80
C GLY A 273 12.32 7.43 3.11
N VAL A 274 13.19 8.45 3.07
CA VAL A 274 14.62 8.29 3.36
C VAL A 274 14.82 7.91 4.83
N PHE A 275 15.06 6.62 5.09
CA PHE A 275 15.17 6.06 6.43
C PHE A 275 16.42 6.56 7.18
N PRO A 276 16.36 6.72 8.51
CA PRO A 276 17.55 7.00 9.31
C PRO A 276 18.59 5.88 9.18
N THR A 277 19.89 6.24 9.15
CA THR A 277 20.99 5.27 8.99
C THR A 277 21.46 4.68 10.32
N ARG A 278 21.24 5.39 11.43
CA ARG A 278 21.53 4.89 12.78
C ARG A 278 20.41 3.97 13.22
N ARG A 279 20.76 2.77 13.71
CA ARG A 279 19.80 1.77 14.17
C ARG A 279 18.77 2.32 15.16
N VAL A 280 19.23 3.04 16.20
CA VAL A 280 18.35 3.59 17.24
C VAL A 280 17.31 4.57 16.68
N ASP A 281 17.69 5.38 15.69
CA ASP A 281 16.78 6.35 15.07
C ASP A 281 15.81 5.67 14.10
N ALA A 282 16.27 4.62 13.42
CA ALA A 282 15.44 3.77 12.59
C ALA A 282 14.40 3.01 13.42
N GLU A 283 14.80 2.46 14.57
CA GLU A 283 13.91 1.81 15.54
C GLU A 283 12.92 2.82 16.16
N ALA A 284 13.36 4.04 16.49
CA ALA A 284 12.46 5.09 16.95
C ALA A 284 11.39 5.45 15.90
N MET A 285 11.76 5.51 14.62
CA MET A 285 10.82 5.75 13.52
C MET A 285 9.80 4.60 13.37
N ILE A 286 10.26 3.35 13.48
CA ILE A 286 9.42 2.14 13.45
C ILE A 286 8.42 2.15 14.61
N LEU A 287 8.91 2.42 15.82
CA LEU A 287 8.06 2.48 17.02
C LEU A 287 7.04 3.61 16.94
N LEU A 288 7.43 4.80 16.45
CA LEU A 288 6.49 5.89 16.20
C LEU A 288 5.39 5.45 15.22
N GLY A 289 5.75 4.78 14.13
CA GLY A 289 4.81 4.23 13.16
C GLY A 289 3.83 3.23 13.79
N ALA A 290 4.32 2.37 14.68
CA ALA A 290 3.47 1.44 15.42
C ALA A 290 2.49 2.17 16.35
N LEU A 291 2.96 3.18 17.08
CA LEU A 291 2.14 3.96 18.02
C LEU A 291 1.03 4.74 17.31
N VAL A 292 1.36 5.43 16.22
CA VAL A 292 0.36 6.20 15.46
C VAL A 292 -0.66 5.29 14.78
N ALA A 293 -0.25 4.09 14.33
CA ALA A 293 -1.18 3.09 13.82
C ALA A 293 -2.18 2.65 14.89
N LYS A 294 -1.69 2.34 16.10
CA LYS A 294 -2.53 1.87 17.22
C LYS A 294 -3.53 2.95 17.65
N ILE A 295 -3.04 4.17 17.88
CA ILE A 295 -3.84 5.29 18.39
C ILE A 295 -4.76 5.88 17.30
N GLY A 296 -4.32 5.83 16.05
CA GLY A 296 -5.13 6.15 14.86
C GLY A 296 -6.16 5.07 14.53
N ASN A 297 -6.20 3.97 15.30
CA ASN A 297 -7.11 2.85 15.10
C ASN A 297 -6.98 2.26 13.70
N ALA A 298 -5.75 1.99 13.24
CA ALA A 298 -5.50 1.11 12.10
C ALA A 298 -5.80 -0.35 12.49
N ASP A 299 -6.00 -1.21 11.50
CA ASP A 299 -6.16 -2.66 11.70
C ASP A 299 -4.88 -3.42 11.37
N LYS A 300 -4.07 -2.89 10.44
CA LYS A 300 -2.87 -3.54 9.93
C LYS A 300 -1.70 -2.57 9.85
N VAL A 301 -0.49 -3.06 10.14
CA VAL A 301 0.76 -2.33 9.95
C VAL A 301 1.70 -3.13 9.06
N ILE A 302 2.19 -2.47 8.01
CA ILE A 302 3.28 -3.00 7.19
C ILE A 302 4.59 -2.59 7.83
N THR A 303 5.32 -3.57 8.35
CA THR A 303 6.51 -3.34 9.19
C THR A 303 7.75 -3.06 8.36
N LYS A 304 8.62 -2.21 8.91
CA LYS A 304 9.95 -1.89 8.41
C LYS A 304 11.03 -2.52 9.29
N THR A 305 12.27 -2.42 8.83
CA THR A 305 13.43 -2.93 9.53
C THR A 305 14.45 -1.81 9.71
N TYR A 306 15.30 -1.89 10.72
CA TYR A 306 16.40 -0.95 10.90
C TYR A 306 17.46 -1.04 9.77
N HIS A 307 17.39 -2.07 8.91
CA HIS A 307 18.21 -2.23 7.71
C HIS A 307 17.67 -1.52 6.47
N GLU A 308 16.54 -0.82 6.54
CA GLU A 308 15.91 -0.17 5.38
C GLU A 308 16.86 0.79 4.64
N ALA A 309 17.75 1.48 5.34
CA ALA A 309 18.74 2.37 4.74
C ALA A 309 19.96 1.65 4.13
N LEU A 310 20.12 0.34 4.38
CA LEU A 310 21.33 -0.43 4.07
C LEU A 310 21.13 -1.47 2.97
N GLY A 311 19.90 -1.95 2.75
CA GLY A 311 19.59 -2.91 1.69
C GLY A 311 18.43 -3.85 2.02
N ILE A 312 18.37 -4.99 1.32
CA ILE A 312 17.35 -6.02 1.58
C ILE A 312 17.59 -6.61 2.98
N PRO A 313 16.58 -6.59 3.87
CA PRO A 313 16.74 -7.09 5.23
C PRO A 313 16.95 -8.60 5.29
N THR A 314 17.68 -9.06 6.32
CA THR A 314 17.75 -10.47 6.66
C THR A 314 16.44 -10.92 7.35
N THR A 315 16.22 -12.22 7.45
CA THR A 315 15.08 -12.77 8.23
C THR A 315 15.10 -12.26 9.67
N GLN A 316 16.28 -12.26 10.31
CA GLN A 316 16.45 -11.80 11.69
C GLN A 316 16.10 -10.31 11.84
N SER A 317 16.59 -9.44 10.96
CA SER A 317 16.26 -8.00 11.05
C SER A 317 14.78 -7.71 10.80
N ASN A 318 14.09 -8.55 10.00
CA ASN A 318 12.64 -8.48 9.88
C ASN A 318 11.95 -8.87 11.19
N ILE A 319 12.31 -10.00 11.78
CA ILE A 319 11.72 -10.47 13.05
C ILE A 319 11.91 -9.41 14.15
N GLU A 320 13.08 -8.78 14.24
CA GLU A 320 13.34 -7.68 15.19
C GLU A 320 12.42 -6.47 14.94
N GLY A 321 12.26 -6.04 13.69
CA GLY A 321 11.35 -4.94 13.34
C GLY A 321 9.88 -5.25 13.62
N ILE A 322 9.44 -6.49 13.38
CA ILE A 322 8.08 -6.94 13.69
C ILE A 322 7.88 -6.96 15.21
N ASN A 323 8.82 -7.49 15.99
CA ASN A 323 8.75 -7.51 17.45
C ASN A 323 8.70 -6.09 18.05
N LEU A 324 9.51 -5.18 17.52
CA LEU A 324 9.47 -3.77 17.93
C LEU A 324 8.10 -3.15 17.65
N THR A 325 7.52 -3.44 16.49
CA THR A 325 6.16 -3.00 16.15
C THR A 325 5.12 -3.65 17.08
N ASN A 326 5.30 -4.92 17.46
CA ASN A 326 4.36 -5.66 18.31
C ASN A 326 4.27 -5.11 19.74
N LEU A 327 5.22 -4.28 20.19
CA LEU A 327 5.16 -3.65 21.51
C LEU A 327 3.84 -2.89 21.75
N VAL A 328 3.24 -2.31 20.71
CA VAL A 328 2.00 -1.53 20.84
C VAL A 328 0.74 -2.38 21.03
N ASN A 329 0.84 -3.70 20.83
CA ASN A 329 -0.21 -4.64 21.22
C ASN A 329 -0.14 -4.98 22.72
N SER A 330 0.96 -4.64 23.41
CA SER A 330 1.03 -4.79 24.85
C SER A 330 0.06 -3.83 25.56
N PRO A 331 -0.71 -4.30 26.56
CA PRO A 331 -1.57 -3.43 27.35
C PRO A 331 -0.80 -2.33 28.09
N LEU A 332 0.52 -2.51 28.29
CA LEU A 332 1.39 -1.53 28.94
C LEU A 332 1.55 -0.23 28.14
N VAL A 333 1.33 -0.29 26.81
CA VAL A 333 1.48 0.87 25.92
C VAL A 333 0.16 1.64 25.75
N GLY A 334 -0.97 1.07 26.21
CA GLY A 334 -2.32 1.62 26.01
C GLY A 334 -2.62 2.96 26.69
N GLN A 335 -1.71 3.48 27.52
CA GLN A 335 -1.85 4.77 28.19
C GLN A 335 -1.22 5.94 27.41
N ILE A 336 -0.45 5.66 26.36
CA ILE A 336 0.15 6.72 25.53
C ILE A 336 -0.95 7.43 24.74
N ALA A 337 -1.04 8.74 24.91
CA ALA A 337 -1.96 9.61 24.18
C ALA A 337 -1.22 10.80 23.59
N PHE A 338 -1.72 11.29 22.45
CA PHE A 338 -1.29 12.52 21.81
C PHE A 338 -2.34 13.61 22.02
N ASP A 339 -2.01 14.87 21.71
CA ASP A 339 -2.90 16.01 21.89
C ASP A 339 -4.19 15.85 21.05
N PRO A 340 -5.36 15.64 21.69
CA PRO A 340 -6.62 15.46 20.96
C PRO A 340 -7.04 16.69 20.17
N ALA A 341 -6.73 17.89 20.65
CA ALA A 341 -7.11 19.14 19.98
C ALA A 341 -6.31 19.34 18.69
N ALA A 342 -5.00 19.04 18.74
CA ALA A 342 -4.14 19.08 17.56
C ALA A 342 -4.57 18.03 16.51
N ILE A 343 -4.95 16.83 16.95
CA ILE A 343 -5.46 15.78 16.05
C ILE A 343 -6.77 16.21 15.38
N GLU A 344 -7.71 16.78 16.13
CA GLU A 344 -9.01 17.21 15.58
C GLU A 344 -8.84 18.37 14.59
N GLU A 345 -8.02 19.36 14.94
CA GLU A 345 -7.73 20.48 14.05
C GLU A 345 -7.07 20.01 12.73
N GLU A 346 -6.21 19.00 12.80
CA GLU A 346 -5.55 18.41 11.65
C GLU A 346 -6.52 17.53 10.83
N ALA A 347 -7.39 16.77 11.49
CA ALA A 347 -8.40 15.94 10.84
C ALA A 347 -9.41 16.79 10.06
N GLU A 348 -9.84 17.94 10.60
CA GLU A 348 -10.75 18.85 9.90
C GLU A 348 -10.13 19.38 8.59
N LEU A 349 -8.83 19.73 8.62
CA LEU A 349 -8.11 20.16 7.42
C LEU A 349 -8.02 19.03 6.39
N ILE A 350 -7.54 17.85 6.81
CA ILE A 350 -7.37 16.70 5.91
C ILE A 350 -8.71 16.27 5.33
N GLU A 351 -9.77 16.18 6.14
CA GLU A 351 -11.11 15.83 5.67
C GLU A 351 -11.60 16.83 4.64
N GLY A 352 -11.46 18.13 4.90
CA GLY A 352 -11.82 19.18 3.97
C GLY A 352 -11.15 19.03 2.60
N GLU A 353 -9.85 18.81 2.58
CA GLU A 353 -9.09 18.57 1.34
C GLU A 353 -9.54 17.27 0.64
N VAL A 354 -9.75 16.19 1.39
CA VAL A 354 -10.22 14.90 0.86
C VAL A 354 -11.58 15.06 0.17
N ARG A 355 -12.54 15.76 0.79
CA ARG A 355 -13.87 15.99 0.21
C ARG A 355 -13.80 16.76 -1.10
N ASP A 356 -13.02 17.84 -1.14
CA ASP A 356 -12.85 18.67 -2.34
C ASP A 356 -12.22 17.85 -3.48
N LEU A 357 -11.19 17.04 -3.19
CA LEU A 357 -10.53 16.20 -4.18
C LEU A 357 -11.43 15.06 -4.68
N LEU A 358 -12.19 14.40 -3.80
CA LEU A 358 -13.15 13.35 -4.19
C LEU A 358 -14.24 13.89 -5.11
N SER A 359 -14.70 15.13 -4.88
CA SER A 359 -15.77 15.77 -5.67
C SER A 359 -15.42 15.95 -7.15
N CYS A 360 -14.14 15.81 -7.53
CA CYS A 360 -13.70 15.89 -8.92
C CYS A 360 -14.10 14.69 -9.79
N ALA A 361 -14.46 13.58 -9.17
CA ALA A 361 -14.72 12.33 -9.86
C ALA A 361 -15.93 11.56 -9.32
N LEU A 362 -16.21 11.64 -8.01
CA LEU A 362 -17.38 10.98 -7.44
C LEU A 362 -18.69 11.61 -7.96
N GLY A 363 -19.68 10.77 -8.22
CA GLY A 363 -21.00 11.18 -8.72
C GLY A 363 -21.16 11.13 -10.25
N GLU A 364 -20.07 10.88 -10.97
CA GLU A 364 -20.08 10.67 -12.42
C GLU A 364 -20.49 9.23 -12.76
N ASP A 365 -21.26 9.05 -13.85
CA ASP A 365 -21.71 7.72 -14.32
C ASP A 365 -20.54 6.78 -14.64
N ASN A 366 -19.42 7.34 -15.08
CA ASN A 366 -18.21 6.59 -15.40
C ASN A 366 -17.03 7.10 -14.56
N LEU A 367 -16.90 6.55 -13.36
CA LEU A 367 -15.86 6.93 -12.41
C LEU A 367 -14.44 6.74 -12.98
N ILE A 368 -14.18 5.69 -13.76
CA ILE A 368 -12.85 5.47 -14.39
C ILE A 368 -12.49 6.65 -15.31
N ALA A 369 -13.42 7.07 -16.17
CA ALA A 369 -13.21 8.19 -17.08
C ALA A 369 -13.05 9.51 -16.32
N ALA A 370 -13.85 9.72 -15.27
CA ALA A 370 -13.80 10.90 -14.42
C ALA A 370 -12.44 11.04 -13.70
N VAL A 371 -11.95 9.96 -13.09
CA VAL A 371 -10.62 9.91 -12.46
C VAL A 371 -9.52 10.19 -13.48
N GLY A 372 -9.58 9.56 -14.66
CA GLY A 372 -8.62 9.81 -15.74
C GLY A 372 -8.59 11.28 -16.18
N ALA A 373 -9.77 11.89 -16.36
CA ALA A 373 -9.89 13.29 -16.72
C ALA A 373 -9.41 14.23 -15.60
N ALA A 374 -9.63 13.87 -14.33
CA ALA A 374 -9.15 14.64 -13.19
C ALA A 374 -7.61 14.66 -13.12
N PHE A 375 -6.94 13.53 -13.35
CA PHE A 375 -5.47 13.48 -13.46
C PHE A 375 -4.95 14.24 -14.68
N ALA A 376 -5.57 14.08 -15.85
CA ALA A 376 -5.17 14.78 -17.07
C ALA A 376 -5.24 16.31 -16.93
N ARG A 377 -6.24 16.82 -16.20
CA ARG A 377 -6.41 18.25 -15.90
C ARG A 377 -5.54 18.75 -14.73
N GLY A 378 -5.02 17.84 -13.91
CA GLY A 378 -4.28 18.15 -12.67
C GLY A 378 -5.17 18.45 -11.47
N HIS A 379 -6.48 18.19 -11.56
CA HIS A 379 -7.41 18.33 -10.43
C HIS A 379 -7.15 17.27 -9.37
N LEU A 380 -6.71 16.08 -9.81
CA LEU A 380 -5.96 15.12 -9.01
C LEU A 380 -4.52 15.11 -9.52
N ASP A 381 -3.56 14.98 -8.61
CA ASP A 381 -2.14 14.94 -8.94
C ASP A 381 -1.37 14.20 -7.84
N VAL A 382 -0.22 13.63 -8.19
CA VAL A 382 0.66 12.94 -7.25
C VAL A 382 2.08 13.48 -7.43
N PRO A 383 2.73 13.97 -6.35
CA PRO A 383 4.08 14.50 -6.46
C PRO A 383 5.10 13.39 -6.74
N LEU A 384 6.15 13.74 -7.49
CA LEU A 384 7.29 12.86 -7.78
C LEU A 384 6.88 11.53 -8.46
N SER A 385 5.93 11.59 -9.39
CA SER A 385 5.46 10.42 -10.12
C SER A 385 6.56 9.82 -11.01
N ALA A 386 6.62 8.49 -11.07
CA ALA A 386 7.41 7.78 -12.08
C ALA A 386 6.71 7.78 -13.45
N ASN A 387 5.39 8.00 -13.47
CA ASN A 387 4.61 8.03 -14.68
C ASN A 387 4.63 9.44 -15.30
N SER A 388 5.31 9.55 -16.44
CA SER A 388 5.45 10.78 -17.21
C SER A 388 4.14 11.40 -17.72
N LEU A 389 3.00 10.70 -17.61
CA LEU A 389 1.68 11.23 -17.94
C LEU A 389 1.00 11.97 -16.78
N ILE A 390 1.54 11.85 -15.56
CA ILE A 390 1.11 12.60 -14.39
C ILE A 390 1.85 13.94 -14.38
N ARG A 391 1.12 15.02 -14.08
CA ARG A 391 1.68 16.38 -14.11
C ARG A 391 2.76 16.56 -13.06
N SER A 392 2.53 16.07 -11.84
CA SER A 392 3.42 16.23 -10.69
C SER A 392 3.79 17.71 -10.46
N ASP A 393 2.83 18.61 -10.62
CA ASP A 393 2.99 20.06 -10.40
C ASP A 393 2.94 20.41 -8.91
N VAL A 394 2.33 19.54 -8.10
CA VAL A 394 2.23 19.69 -6.64
C VAL A 394 3.60 19.67 -5.97
N LEU A 395 3.86 20.66 -5.10
CA LEU A 395 5.07 20.73 -4.30
C LEU A 395 4.76 20.49 -2.81
N PRO A 396 4.96 19.27 -2.31
CA PRO A 396 4.86 19.01 -0.89
C PRO A 396 6.17 19.34 -0.17
N ILE A 397 6.08 19.91 1.02
CA ILE A 397 7.21 20.19 1.92
C ILE A 397 6.82 19.90 3.37
N ARG A 398 7.80 19.89 4.28
CA ARG A 398 7.53 19.75 5.71
C ARG A 398 7.44 21.12 6.39
N ALA A 399 6.41 21.29 7.21
CA ALA A 399 6.35 22.35 8.20
C ALA A 399 7.40 22.12 9.31
N LYS A 400 7.60 23.11 10.18
CA LYS A 400 8.61 23.05 11.26
C LYS A 400 8.41 21.86 12.22
N ASN A 401 7.16 21.50 12.48
CA ASN A 401 6.79 20.34 13.32
C ASN A 401 6.93 18.98 12.59
N GLY A 402 7.37 18.98 11.33
CA GLY A 402 7.56 17.78 10.52
C GLY A 402 6.35 17.36 9.69
N ALA A 403 5.17 17.96 9.90
CA ALA A 403 3.97 17.63 9.14
C ALA A 403 4.12 17.98 7.66
N VAL A 404 3.61 17.13 6.77
CA VAL A 404 3.60 17.35 5.33
C VAL A 404 2.51 18.35 4.95
N ARG A 405 2.87 19.33 4.14
CA ARG A 405 2.03 20.45 3.70
C ARG A 405 2.28 20.74 2.23
N PHE A 406 1.36 21.48 1.63
CA PHE A 406 1.51 21.98 0.27
C PHE A 406 2.23 23.33 0.29
N ALA A 407 3.40 23.42 -0.33
CA ALA A 407 3.96 24.73 -0.70
C ALA A 407 3.28 25.26 -1.97
N ASP A 408 2.95 24.36 -2.89
CA ASP A 408 2.24 24.64 -4.13
C ASP A 408 1.22 23.53 -4.38
N TYR A 409 -0.05 23.91 -4.54
CA TYR A 409 -1.14 22.97 -4.87
C TYR A 409 -1.17 22.63 -6.36
N GLY A 410 -0.41 23.33 -7.21
CA GLY A 410 -0.54 23.23 -8.65
C GLY A 410 -1.99 23.47 -9.08
N ARG A 411 -2.61 22.46 -9.70
CA ARG A 411 -4.00 22.50 -10.15
C ARG A 411 -4.96 21.66 -9.31
N LEU A 412 -4.52 21.16 -8.15
CA LEU A 412 -5.37 20.36 -7.27
C LEU A 412 -6.67 21.10 -6.97
N SER A 413 -7.79 20.39 -7.06
CA SER A 413 -9.10 20.97 -6.80
C SER A 413 -9.38 20.99 -5.30
N VAL A 414 -8.65 21.85 -4.59
CA VAL A 414 -8.83 22.15 -3.17
C VAL A 414 -9.29 23.59 -3.04
N SER A 415 -10.36 23.83 -2.28
CA SER A 415 -10.96 25.15 -2.11
C SER A 415 -10.01 26.14 -1.41
N PRO A 416 -10.15 27.46 -1.66
CA PRO A 416 -9.31 28.47 -1.02
C PRO A 416 -9.26 28.40 0.51
N LYS A 417 -10.38 27.99 1.15
CA LYS A 417 -10.48 27.83 2.60
C LYS A 417 -9.38 26.93 3.16
N TRP A 418 -9.21 25.73 2.58
CA TRP A 418 -8.22 24.76 3.07
C TRP A 418 -6.80 25.14 2.68
N ARG A 419 -6.61 25.73 1.49
CA ARG A 419 -5.29 26.26 1.09
C ARG A 419 -4.77 27.29 2.08
N VAL A 420 -5.60 28.25 2.50
CA VAL A 420 -5.25 29.27 3.50
C VAL A 420 -4.84 28.61 4.83
N ARG A 421 -5.61 27.65 5.32
CA ARG A 421 -5.29 26.92 6.56
C ARG A 421 -3.99 26.13 6.47
N ASN A 422 -3.73 25.48 5.33
CA ASN A 422 -2.45 24.83 5.06
C ASN A 422 -1.29 25.83 5.11
N TYR A 423 -1.41 26.99 4.47
CA TYR A 423 -0.34 28.01 4.46
C TYR A 423 -0.08 28.61 5.85
N GLN A 424 -1.12 28.81 6.65
CA GLN A 424 -0.98 29.22 8.05
C GLN A 424 -0.20 28.18 8.86
N LYS A 425 -0.50 26.89 8.70
CA LYS A 425 0.22 25.79 9.38
C LYS A 425 1.64 25.58 8.84
N LEU A 426 1.88 25.87 7.56
CA LEU A 426 3.21 25.76 6.95
C LEU A 426 4.14 26.90 7.40
N GLY A 427 3.60 28.10 7.57
CA GLY A 427 4.34 29.32 7.89
C GLY A 427 4.85 30.02 6.63
N GLU A 428 4.10 31.01 6.15
CA GLU A 428 4.31 31.70 4.85
C GLU A 428 5.74 32.21 4.61
N ALA A 429 6.46 32.63 5.66
CA ALA A 429 7.85 33.09 5.57
C ALA A 429 8.84 31.99 5.11
N GLN A 430 8.51 30.71 5.30
CA GLN A 430 9.38 29.58 4.94
C GLN A 430 9.48 29.39 3.41
N ILE A 431 8.44 29.78 2.65
CA ILE A 431 8.38 29.63 1.19
C ILE A 431 9.21 30.72 0.50
N ALA A 432 9.13 31.96 0.98
CA ALA A 432 9.77 33.11 0.34
C ALA A 432 11.31 33.11 0.42
N ALA A 433 11.88 32.39 1.39
CA ALA A 433 13.31 32.43 1.69
C ALA A 433 14.18 31.43 0.91
N ASN A 434 13.60 30.45 0.22
CA ASN A 434 14.32 29.30 -0.33
C ASN A 434 13.87 28.91 -1.75
N SER A 435 14.75 28.30 -2.54
CA SER A 435 14.37 27.73 -3.85
C SER A 435 13.48 26.49 -3.69
N ARG A 436 12.62 26.20 -4.68
CA ARG A 436 11.76 24.99 -4.69
C ARG A 436 12.57 23.71 -4.48
N TYR A 437 13.75 23.62 -5.11
CA TYR A 437 14.65 22.47 -4.96
C TYR A 437 15.18 22.32 -3.54
N ALA A 438 15.64 23.41 -2.92
CA ALA A 438 16.16 23.37 -1.54
C ALA A 438 15.07 22.95 -0.55
N LEU A 439 13.86 23.52 -0.66
CA LEU A 439 12.71 23.16 0.16
C LEU A 439 12.37 21.67 0.07
N LEU A 440 12.34 21.14 -1.16
CA LEU A 440 12.05 19.72 -1.40
C LEU A 440 13.17 18.83 -0.84
N ARG A 441 14.43 19.11 -1.18
CA ARG A 441 15.60 18.36 -0.70
C ARG A 441 15.62 18.27 0.82
N ASP A 442 15.46 19.40 1.51
CA ASP A 442 15.56 19.47 2.96
C ASP A 442 14.37 18.76 3.63
N SER A 443 13.19 18.81 3.02
CA SER A 443 12.01 18.08 3.48
C SER A 443 12.14 16.57 3.29
N VAL A 444 12.69 16.11 2.16
CA VAL A 444 12.95 14.69 1.87
C VAL A 444 13.98 14.12 2.83
N LEU A 445 15.02 14.89 3.15
CA LEU A 445 16.12 14.47 4.03
C LEU A 445 15.86 14.73 5.52
N HIS A 446 14.71 15.30 5.90
CA HIS A 446 14.41 15.79 7.24
C HIS A 446 14.75 14.81 8.38
N PHE A 447 14.30 13.56 8.28
CA PHE A 447 14.53 12.56 9.32
C PHE A 447 15.95 11.98 9.29
N ARG A 448 16.61 12.00 8.13
CA ARG A 448 18.02 11.63 8.01
C ARG A 448 18.93 12.69 8.63
N THR A 449 18.63 13.98 8.46
CA THR A 449 19.45 15.08 8.99
C THR A 449 19.24 15.31 10.48
N LYS A 450 17.99 15.24 10.98
CA LYS A 450 17.72 15.32 12.42
C LYS A 450 18.39 14.20 13.23
N ALA A 451 18.50 12.99 12.67
CA ALA A 451 19.19 11.86 13.29
C ALA A 451 20.72 12.05 13.43
N VAL A 452 21.31 12.94 12.62
CA VAL A 452 22.75 13.27 12.65
C VAL A 452 23.01 14.51 13.53
N GLY A 453 21.97 15.30 13.85
CA GLY A 453 22.04 16.48 14.69
C GLY A 453 21.70 16.22 16.15
N LEU A 454 22.49 15.38 16.81
CA LEU A 454 22.67 15.31 18.27
C LEU A 454 24.13 14.97 18.56
#